data_AF-A0AAW0M524-F1
#
_entry.id   AF-A0AAW0M524-F1
#
_cell.length_a   1.000
_cell.length_b   1.000
_cell.length_c   1.000
_cell.angle_alpha   90.00
_cell.angle_beta   90.00
_cell.angle_gamma   90.00
#
_symmetry.space_group_name_H-M   'P 1'
#
loop_
_entity.id
_entity.type
_entity.pdbx_description
1 polymer ?
#
loop_
_entity_poly.entity_id
_entity_poly.type
_entity_poly.pdbx_seq_one_letter_code
_entity_poly.pdbx_strand_id
1 'polypeptide(L)'
;MHFKNRFLWVTYWVLSARNFGDIYDVENFVKILDGVVRLAKDQPSEISTRNISVANVPNRVIEGYIVEHVEPVYKQKGNIWLVTYLPSVNMRKSVKPSSTSSVLCLAIFGSLQLQPKIQEVVDLMVESLRSLR
;
A
#
# COMPACT_ATOMS: atom_id res chain seq x y z
N MET A 1 2.73 23.78 5.62
CA MET A 1 3.09 22.71 4.66
C MET A 1 2.75 21.37 5.31
N HIS A 2 1.57 20.83 5.05
CA HIS A 2 1.05 19.65 5.77
C HIS A 2 1.66 18.35 5.25
N PHE A 3 2.16 17.54 6.18
CA PHE A 3 2.69 16.19 5.97
C PHE A 3 1.65 15.22 5.37
N LYS A 4 0.36 15.57 5.47
CA LYS A 4 -0.83 14.82 5.01
C LYS A 4 -0.80 14.34 3.54
N ASN A 5 -0.06 15.00 2.65
CA ASN A 5 -0.21 14.80 1.20
C ASN A 5 0.94 14.05 0.52
N ARG A 6 1.87 13.40 1.26
CA ARG A 6 3.12 12.90 0.65
C ARG A 6 3.48 11.43 0.83
N PHE A 7 2.76 10.66 1.64
CA PHE A 7 3.15 9.28 1.90
C PHE A 7 1.97 8.31 1.87
N LEU A 8 1.53 8.01 0.65
CA LEU A 8 1.08 6.67 0.30
C LEU A 8 1.93 6.21 -0.89
N TRP A 9 3.22 5.95 -0.62
CA TRP A 9 3.92 4.97 -1.43
C TRP A 9 3.31 3.65 -1.01
N VAL A 10 2.36 3.18 -1.82
CA VAL A 10 1.75 1.86 -1.65
C VAL A 10 2.92 0.87 -1.73
N THR A 11 3.38 0.42 -0.57
CA THR A 11 4.47 -0.53 -0.42
C THR A 11 3.98 -1.90 -0.87
N TYR A 12 3.95 -2.11 -2.18
CA TYR A 12 3.94 -3.45 -2.77
C TYR A 12 5.27 -3.68 -3.49
N TRP A 13 6.35 -3.75 -2.72
CA TRP A 13 7.39 -4.71 -3.07
C TRP A 13 6.89 -6.07 -2.61
N VAL A 14 6.21 -6.72 -3.55
CA VAL A 14 5.60 -8.04 -3.41
C VAL A 14 6.61 -8.99 -2.76
N LEU A 15 6.17 -9.64 -1.68
CA LEU A 15 6.77 -10.89 -1.22
C LEU A 15 6.72 -11.89 -2.38
N SER A 16 7.90 -12.17 -2.94
CA SER A 16 8.27 -13.29 -3.82
C SER A 16 7.95 -13.19 -5.32
N ALA A 17 9.02 -13.09 -6.12
CA ALA A 17 9.18 -13.41 -7.55
C ALA A 17 8.32 -12.71 -8.63
N ARG A 18 7.21 -12.04 -8.30
CA ARG A 18 6.35 -11.36 -9.31
C ARG A 18 6.17 -9.88 -9.02
N ASN A 19 6.21 -9.05 -10.06
CA ASN A 19 5.93 -7.62 -9.96
C ASN A 19 4.43 -7.37 -9.73
N PHE A 20 4.08 -6.24 -9.12
CA PHE A 20 2.69 -5.85 -8.90
C PHE A 20 1.84 -5.89 -10.18
N GLY A 21 2.41 -5.39 -11.29
CA GLY A 21 1.76 -5.38 -12.60
C GLY A 21 1.60 -6.76 -13.26
N ASP A 22 2.34 -7.78 -12.80
CA ASP A 22 2.16 -9.15 -13.28
C ASP A 22 0.85 -9.75 -12.76
N ILE A 23 0.32 -9.23 -11.66
CA ILE A 23 -0.88 -9.71 -10.97
C ILE A 23 -2.06 -8.78 -11.22
N TYR A 24 -1.83 -7.48 -11.07
CA TYR A 24 -2.88 -6.47 -11.06
C TYR A 24 -2.77 -5.49 -12.25
N ASP A 25 -3.90 -4.95 -12.65
CA ASP A 25 -4.00 -3.85 -13.61
C ASP A 25 -3.52 -2.55 -12.96
N VAL A 26 -2.27 -2.18 -13.27
CA VAL A 26 -1.62 -0.98 -12.74
C VAL A 26 -2.30 0.29 -13.23
N GLU A 27 -2.81 0.31 -14.45
CA GLU A 27 -3.43 1.50 -15.03
C GLU A 27 -4.76 1.80 -14.36
N ASN A 28 -5.58 0.76 -14.18
CA ASN A 28 -6.82 0.87 -13.42
C ASN A 28 -6.57 1.28 -11.96
N PHE A 29 -5.55 0.68 -11.32
CA PHE A 29 -5.17 1.03 -9.95
C PHE A 29 -4.80 2.51 -9.81
N VAL A 30 -3.94 3.03 -10.70
CA VAL A 30 -3.55 4.44 -10.71
C VAL A 30 -4.75 5.33 -10.96
N LYS A 31 -5.60 4.97 -11.93
CA LYS A 31 -6.80 5.74 -12.28
C LYS A 31 -7.80 5.87 -11.13
N ILE A 32 -8.06 4.79 -10.39
CA ILE A 32 -9.03 4.78 -9.27
C ILE A 32 -8.55 5.61 -8.09
N LEU A 33 -7.24 5.62 -7.86
CA LEU A 33 -6.62 6.33 -6.74
C LEU A 33 -6.16 7.74 -7.07
N ASP A 34 -6.20 8.13 -8.35
CA ASP A 34 -5.93 9.49 -8.79
C ASP A 34 -6.87 10.48 -8.09
N GLY A 35 -6.30 11.60 -7.63
CA GLY A 35 -7.03 12.59 -6.82
C GLY A 35 -7.34 12.17 -5.38
N VAL A 36 -7.25 10.88 -5.01
CA VAL A 36 -7.39 10.39 -3.61
C VAL A 36 -6.04 10.38 -2.91
N VAL A 37 -5.01 9.90 -3.59
CA VAL A 37 -3.62 9.87 -3.12
C VAL A 37 -2.68 10.25 -4.26
N ARG A 38 -1.48 10.76 -3.93
CA ARG A 38 -0.45 11.03 -4.93
C ARG A 38 0.30 9.72 -5.22
N LEU A 39 0.21 9.25 -6.45
CA LEU A 39 0.89 8.04 -6.92
C LEU A 39 2.00 8.40 -7.90
N ALA A 40 3.09 7.64 -7.86
CA ALA A 40 4.13 7.67 -8.86
C ALA A 40 4.39 6.22 -9.30
N LYS A 41 4.25 5.96 -10.60
CA LYS A 41 4.52 4.65 -11.20
C LYS A 41 6.01 4.34 -11.19
N ASP A 42 6.80 5.33 -11.56
CA ASP A 42 8.25 5.27 -11.58
C ASP A 42 8.83 6.16 -10.48
N GLN A 43 10.02 5.82 -10.01
CA GLN A 43 10.73 6.67 -9.07
C GLN A 43 11.06 8.01 -9.76
N PRO A 44 10.63 9.15 -9.20
CA PRO A 44 10.96 10.46 -9.74
C PRO A 44 12.49 10.66 -9.78
N SER A 45 13.00 11.21 -10.88
CA SER A 45 14.43 11.42 -11.10
C SER A 45 15.08 12.35 -10.07
N GLU A 46 14.28 13.18 -9.39
CA GLU A 46 14.75 14.08 -8.33
C GLU A 46 15.06 13.34 -7.02
N ILE A 47 14.66 12.07 -6.89
CA ILE A 47 14.86 11.27 -5.67
C ILE A 47 16.10 10.40 -5.84
N SER A 48 17.20 10.79 -5.20
CA SER A 48 18.41 9.96 -5.09
C SER A 48 18.13 8.64 -4.37
N THR A 49 18.51 7.51 -4.98
CA THR A 49 18.52 6.19 -4.34
C THR A 49 19.69 6.00 -3.36
N ARG A 50 20.70 6.87 -3.43
CA ARG A 50 21.84 6.83 -2.51
C ARG A 50 21.39 7.42 -1.16
N ASN A 51 21.57 6.65 -0.08
CA ASN A 51 21.31 7.03 1.32
C ASN A 51 19.82 7.17 1.74
N ILE A 52 18.94 6.30 1.25
CA ILE A 52 17.56 6.25 1.74
C ILE A 52 17.53 5.65 3.16
N SER A 53 16.88 6.35 4.10
CA SER A 53 16.69 5.84 5.46
C SER A 53 15.46 4.94 5.53
N VAL A 54 15.59 3.77 6.16
CA VAL A 54 14.47 2.84 6.36
C VAL A 54 13.80 3.12 7.70
N ALA A 55 12.48 3.33 7.70
CA ALA A 55 11.65 3.47 8.88
C ALA A 55 10.69 2.28 8.97
N ASN A 56 10.83 1.47 10.03
CA ASN A 56 9.94 0.35 10.29
C ASN A 56 8.64 0.84 10.93
N VAL A 57 7.50 0.45 10.35
CA VAL A 57 6.18 0.88 10.80
C VAL A 57 5.33 -0.35 11.09
N PRO A 58 4.64 -0.44 12.23
CA PRO A 58 3.68 -1.50 12.48
C PRO A 58 2.58 -1.52 11.41
N ASN A 59 2.03 -2.69 11.14
CA ASN A 59 0.85 -2.78 10.28
C ASN A 59 -0.34 -2.01 10.90
N ARG A 60 -1.08 -1.27 10.06
CA ARG A 60 -2.29 -0.49 10.43
C ARG A 60 -2.08 0.57 11.51
N VAL A 61 -1.05 1.42 11.36
CA VAL A 61 -0.86 2.58 12.24
C VAL A 61 -1.88 3.70 12.00
N ILE A 62 -2.19 4.44 13.06
CA ILE A 62 -3.04 5.64 13.01
C ILE A 62 -2.21 6.90 12.70
N GLU A 63 -2.88 7.98 12.28
CA GLU A 63 -2.24 9.27 11.97
C GLU A 63 -1.34 9.77 13.11
N GLY A 64 -1.77 9.65 14.37
CA GLY A 64 -0.95 10.06 15.53
C GLY A 64 0.41 9.36 15.59
N TYR A 65 0.46 8.07 15.26
CA TYR A 65 1.72 7.33 15.21
C TYR A 65 2.64 7.85 14.09
N ILE A 66 2.07 8.16 12.92
CA ILE A 66 2.82 8.74 11.79
C ILE A 66 3.41 10.10 12.17
N VAL A 67 2.61 10.96 12.80
CA VAL A 67 3.05 12.30 13.28
C VAL A 67 4.18 12.17 14.30
N GLU A 68 4.07 11.22 15.22
CA GLU A 68 5.03 11.06 16.31
C GLU A 68 6.33 10.36 15.88
N HIS A 69 6.25 9.34 15.02
CA HIS A 69 7.38 8.45 14.74
C HIS A 69 7.94 8.57 13.32
N VAL A 70 7.12 8.93 12.33
CA VAL A 70 7.52 8.93 10.91
C VAL A 70 7.87 10.35 10.45
N GLU A 71 7.09 11.36 10.83
CA GLU A 71 7.37 12.76 10.48
C GLU A 71 8.77 13.24 10.86
N PRO A 72 9.27 12.98 12.09
CA PRO A 72 10.57 13.50 12.49
C PRO A 72 11.69 12.89 11.66
N VAL A 73 11.59 11.59 11.34
CA VAL A 73 12.58 10.88 10.52
C VAL A 73 12.59 11.43 9.11
N TYR A 74 11.42 11.64 8.50
CA TYR A 74 11.32 12.28 7.18
C TYR A 74 11.90 13.70 7.18
N LYS A 75 11.56 14.53 8.18
CA LYS A 75 12.08 15.91 8.28
C LYS A 75 13.60 15.95 8.42
N GLN A 76 14.20 14.99 9.12
CA GLN A 76 15.64 14.93 9.34
C GLN A 76 16.41 14.31 8.16
N LYS A 77 15.87 13.25 7.56
CA LYS A 77 16.58 12.43 6.55
C LYS A 77 16.15 12.73 5.12
N GLY A 78 15.07 13.48 4.92
CA GLY A 78 14.44 13.64 3.63
C GLY A 78 13.79 12.34 3.21
N ASN A 79 14.34 11.67 2.20
CA ASN A 79 13.72 10.48 1.61
C ASN A 79 13.80 9.28 2.55
N ILE A 80 12.64 8.68 2.84
CA ILE A 80 12.54 7.50 3.70
C ILE A 80 11.78 6.38 2.99
N TRP A 81 12.17 5.14 3.28
CA TRP A 81 11.41 3.94 2.94
C TRP A 81 10.67 3.44 4.15
N LEU A 82 9.37 3.25 4.01
CA LEU A 82 8.56 2.64 5.05
C LEU A 82 8.55 1.13 4.84
N VAL A 83 8.95 0.39 5.87
CA VAL A 83 8.87 -1.08 5.87
C VAL A 83 7.83 -1.48 6.90
N THR A 84 6.75 -2.10 6.42
CA THR A 84 5.67 -2.54 7.30
C THR A 84 6.01 -3.90 7.89
N TYR A 85 5.90 -4.03 9.21
CA TYR A 85 6.02 -5.32 9.90
C TYR A 85 4.73 -5.69 10.62
N LEU A 86 4.50 -7.00 10.77
CA LEU A 86 3.39 -7.54 11.53
C LEU A 86 3.86 -7.81 12.96
N PRO A 87 3.51 -6.97 13.95
CA PRO A 87 3.88 -7.23 15.34
C PRO A 87 3.24 -8.54 15.81
N SER A 88 3.98 -9.32 16.59
CA SER A 88 3.48 -10.54 17.23
C SER A 88 2.26 -10.23 18.10
N VAL A 89 1.14 -10.85 17.74
CA VAL A 89 -0.19 -10.83 18.36
C VAL A 89 -0.30 -10.23 19.77
N ASN A 90 -0.74 -8.97 19.81
CA ASN A 90 -1.67 -8.47 20.83
C ASN A 90 -2.63 -7.49 20.14
N MET A 91 -3.56 -8.03 19.34
CA MET A 91 -4.59 -7.30 18.59
C MET A 91 -5.67 -6.66 19.51
N ARG A 92 -5.33 -6.24 20.73
CA ARG A 92 -6.29 -5.73 21.73
C ARG A 92 -6.60 -4.24 21.61
N LYS A 93 -5.93 -3.49 20.74
CA LYS A 93 -6.32 -2.09 20.49
C LYS A 93 -7.12 -2.04 19.19
N SER A 94 -8.44 -2.13 19.33
CA SER A 94 -9.39 -1.75 18.29
C SER A 94 -9.10 -0.31 17.88
N VAL A 95 -8.40 -0.16 16.75
CA VAL A 95 -8.18 1.13 16.13
C VAL A 95 -9.56 1.65 15.69
N LYS A 96 -10.01 2.76 16.29
CA LYS A 96 -11.24 3.43 15.86
C LYS A 96 -11.14 3.77 14.37
N PRO A 97 -12.18 3.52 13.56
CA PRO A 97 -12.15 3.84 12.14
C PRO A 97 -12.01 5.36 11.96
N SER A 98 -10.86 5.81 11.49
CA SER A 98 -10.59 7.18 11.07
C SER A 98 -10.94 7.35 9.58
N SER A 99 -10.99 8.57 9.05
CA SER A 99 -11.11 8.82 7.60
C SER A 99 -10.03 8.11 6.76
N THR A 100 -8.89 7.78 7.36
CA THR A 100 -7.85 6.92 6.77
C THR A 100 -8.39 5.52 6.42
N SER A 101 -9.44 5.04 7.10
CA SER A 101 -10.06 3.74 6.83
C SER A 101 -10.77 3.65 5.49
N SER A 102 -11.37 4.73 4.97
CA SER A 102 -12.06 4.69 3.68
C SER A 102 -11.10 4.68 2.50
N VAL A 103 -10.01 5.47 2.58
CA VAL A 103 -8.91 5.44 1.61
C VAL A 103 -8.22 4.08 1.61
N LEU A 104 -7.96 3.50 2.78
CA LEU A 104 -7.43 2.14 2.90
C LEU A 104 -8.38 1.09 2.31
N CYS A 105 -9.69 1.23 2.55
CA CYS A 105 -10.69 0.35 1.97
C CYS A 105 -10.71 0.45 0.44
N LEU A 106 -10.71 1.66 -0.11
CA LEU A 106 -10.64 1.88 -1.55
C LEU A 106 -9.36 1.28 -2.16
N ALA A 107 -8.21 1.52 -1.52
CA ALA A 107 -6.93 1.00 -2.00
C ALA A 107 -6.89 -0.54 -1.99
N ILE A 108 -7.38 -1.19 -0.93
CA ILE A 108 -7.28 -2.65 -0.76
C ILE A 108 -8.38 -3.39 -1.52
N PHE A 109 -9.61 -2.87 -1.53
CA PHE A 109 -10.78 -3.59 -2.04
C PHE A 109 -11.38 -2.98 -3.31
N GLY A 110 -11.21 -1.68 -3.52
CA GLY A 110 -11.84 -0.97 -4.65
C GLY A 110 -10.93 -0.74 -5.85
N SER A 111 -9.61 -0.75 -5.67
CA SER A 111 -8.65 -0.38 -6.72
C SER A 111 -7.86 -1.55 -7.31
N LEU A 112 -7.87 -2.72 -6.66
CA LEU A 112 -7.15 -3.90 -7.13
C LEU A 112 -8.01 -4.68 -8.12
N GLN A 113 -7.60 -4.70 -9.38
CA GLN A 113 -8.20 -5.51 -10.43
C GLN A 113 -7.15 -6.47 -10.99
N LEU A 114 -7.50 -7.74 -11.14
CA LEU A 114 -6.58 -8.74 -11.68
C LEU A 114 -6.36 -8.51 -13.18
N GLN A 115 -5.16 -8.86 -13.66
CA GLN A 115 -4.89 -8.99 -15.08
C GLN A 115 -5.85 -10.03 -15.71
N PRO A 116 -6.37 -9.81 -16.93
CA PRO A 116 -7.37 -10.70 -17.54
C PRO A 116 -6.98 -12.18 -17.52
N LYS A 117 -5.71 -12.47 -17.81
CA LYS A 117 -5.16 -13.84 -17.80
C LYS A 117 -5.23 -14.52 -16.43
N ILE A 118 -5.09 -13.75 -15.35
CA ILE A 118 -5.16 -14.30 -13.99
C ILE A 118 -6.63 -14.42 -13.57
N GLN A 119 -7.46 -13.44 -13.95
CA GLN A 119 -8.90 -13.48 -13.69
C GLN A 119 -9.53 -14.74 -14.28
N GLU A 120 -9.20 -15.11 -15.52
CA GLU A 120 -9.69 -16.33 -16.17
C GLU A 120 -9.36 -17.60 -15.36
N VAL A 121 -8.13 -17.71 -14.87
CA VAL A 121 -7.72 -18.86 -14.03
C VAL A 121 -8.49 -18.88 -12.71
N VAL A 122 -8.69 -17.72 -12.08
CA VAL A 122 -9.48 -17.62 -10.84
C VAL A 122 -10.93 -18.01 -11.08
N ASP A 123 -11.53 -17.57 -12.19
CA ASP A 123 -12.92 -17.88 -12.53
C ASP A 123 -13.11 -19.38 -12.74
N LEU A 124 -12.17 -20.05 -13.44
CA LEU A 124 -12.16 -21.50 -13.59
C LEU A 124 -12.04 -22.24 -12.24
N MET A 125 -11.18 -21.76 -11.34
CA MET A 125 -11.07 -22.33 -9.99
C MET A 125 -12.37 -22.18 -9.20
N VAL A 126 -13.01 -21.02 -9.28
CA VAL A 126 -14.29 -20.75 -8.61
C VAL A 126 -15.39 -21.63 -9.17
N GLU A 127 -15.46 -21.80 -10.49
CA GLU A 127 -16.42 -22.68 -11.15
C GLU A 127 -16.22 -24.14 -10.74
N SER A 128 -14.97 -24.61 -10.72
CA SER A 128 -14.63 -25.95 -10.22
C SER A 128 -15.09 -26.14 -8.77
N LEU A 129 -14.80 -25.18 -7.88
CA LEU A 129 -15.25 -25.24 -6.48
C LEU A 129 -16.78 -25.24 -6.33
N ARG A 130 -17.50 -24.53 -7.20
CA ARG A 130 -18.97 -24.56 -7.23
C ARG A 130 -19.51 -25.88 -7.73
N SER A 131 -18.84 -26.53 -8.68
CA SER A 131 -19.24 -27.84 -9.22
C SER A 131 -19.02 -29.00 -8.23
N LEU A 132 -18.17 -28.80 -7.21
CA LEU A 132 -17.91 -29.77 -6.14
C LEU A 132 -18.92 -29.69 -4.97
N ARG A 133 -19.95 -28.85 -5.10
CA ARG A 133 -21.03 -28.67 -4.12
C ARG A 133 -22.32 -29.32 -4.62
#